data_AF-A0A0C3JM24-F1
#
_entry.id   AF-A0A0C3JM24-F1
#
_cell.length_a   1.000
_cell.length_b   1.000
_cell.length_c   1.000
_cell.angle_alpha   90.00
_cell.angle_beta   90.00
_cell.angle_gamma   90.00
#
_symmetry.space_group_name_H-M   'P 1'
#
loop_
_entity.id
_entity.type
_entity.pdbx_description
1 polymer ?
#
loop_
_entity_poly.entity_id
_entity_poly.type
_entity_poly.pdbx_seq_one_letter_code
_entity_poly.pdbx_strand_id
1 'polypeptide(L)'
;MVRQHFTSSHAITNSPSGMNIHLDMPTEILHTILLGVVKYFWGQTVYLIEKAKLLDVFQSHLDSINHDALNAPSLNPEYICHYKGGLIGKHFKSLAQVMPFVIHDLILQTVIDGWMTLGELVVLLWHTKIDHIEVYLAWLTQTIEDFLNVTAICAPSILITKPKFHFLIHLPVYIHRFGPAIIFSTKRYESFNCVFRLSCIYSSWQGPSQDTCRRFAQLDLVKHVITSGYWYEQELQKWVCAGPFILSFLCEHPAQGKLLGIKSNEDPCETNGKYERKFSLSVSDSLCLQQLDKFFVFQLLAGN
;
A
#
# COMPACT_ATOMS: atom_id res chain seq x y z
N MET A 1 -24.24 7.83 -39.12
CA MET A 1 -23.85 6.82 -40.11
C MET A 1 -22.44 7.14 -40.61
N VAL A 2 -21.42 6.64 -39.93
CA VAL A 2 -20.08 6.37 -40.49
C VAL A 2 -19.61 5.10 -39.78
N ARG A 3 -19.68 3.97 -40.49
CA ARG A 3 -19.08 2.70 -40.11
C ARG A 3 -17.58 2.85 -40.32
N GLN A 4 -16.77 2.76 -39.26
CA GLN A 4 -15.39 2.34 -39.39
C GLN A 4 -15.34 0.83 -39.22
N HIS A 5 -15.05 0.15 -40.33
CA HIS A 5 -14.77 -1.27 -40.38
C HIS A 5 -13.49 -1.54 -39.56
N PHE A 6 -13.62 -2.27 -38.45
CA PHE A 6 -12.50 -2.95 -37.82
C PHE A 6 -12.16 -4.18 -38.67
N THR A 7 -11.28 -4.01 -39.66
CA THR A 7 -10.55 -5.13 -40.25
C THR A 7 -9.35 -5.44 -39.38
N SER A 8 -9.27 -6.70 -38.95
CA SER A 8 -8.16 -7.40 -38.29
C SER A 8 -6.82 -6.65 -38.34
N SER A 9 -6.40 -6.08 -37.21
CA SER A 9 -5.02 -5.68 -36.98
C SER A 9 -4.45 -6.58 -35.89
N HIS A 10 -3.39 -7.31 -36.24
CA HIS A 10 -2.65 -8.20 -35.35
C HIS A 10 -2.34 -7.49 -34.03
N ALA A 11 -2.88 -8.03 -32.94
CA ALA A 11 -2.43 -7.69 -31.60
C ALA A 11 -0.94 -8.01 -31.51
N ILE A 12 -0.10 -6.99 -31.36
CA ILE A 12 1.30 -7.14 -31.00
C ILE A 12 1.32 -7.61 -29.54
N THR A 13 1.19 -8.92 -29.33
CA THR A 13 1.42 -9.58 -28.05
C THR A 13 2.91 -9.84 -27.86
N ASN A 14 3.72 -8.80 -27.86
CA ASN A 14 5.11 -8.92 -27.40
C ASN A 14 5.13 -8.61 -25.91
N SER A 15 4.67 -9.57 -25.09
CA SER A 15 5.11 -9.61 -23.69
C SER A 15 6.65 -9.62 -23.71
N PRO A 16 7.34 -8.79 -22.92
CA PRO A 16 8.80 -8.85 -22.83
C PRO A 16 9.19 -10.30 -22.54
N SER A 17 10.05 -10.88 -23.36
CA SER A 17 10.39 -12.31 -23.35
C SER A 17 10.69 -12.77 -21.92
N GLY A 18 9.80 -13.59 -21.35
CA GLY A 18 9.92 -14.12 -19.98
C GLY A 18 8.91 -13.61 -18.96
N MET A 19 8.11 -12.57 -19.24
CA MET A 19 7.03 -12.12 -18.35
C MET A 19 5.74 -12.94 -18.58
N ASN A 20 5.26 -13.61 -17.53
CA ASN A 20 3.96 -14.26 -17.49
C ASN A 20 2.99 -13.37 -16.72
N ILE A 21 2.14 -12.64 -17.46
CA ILE A 21 1.17 -11.67 -16.92
C ILE A 21 0.30 -12.26 -15.81
N HIS A 22 -0.06 -13.54 -15.89
CA HIS A 22 -0.91 -14.19 -14.88
C HIS A 22 -0.18 -14.47 -13.56
N LEU A 23 1.15 -14.64 -13.60
CA LEU A 23 1.96 -14.94 -12.43
C LEU A 23 2.74 -13.72 -11.92
N ASP A 24 2.98 -12.74 -12.79
CA ASP A 24 3.82 -11.57 -12.54
C ASP A 24 3.06 -10.31 -12.12
N MET A 25 1.72 -10.41 -12.01
CA MET A 25 0.87 -9.33 -11.52
C MET A 25 0.23 -9.73 -10.18
N PRO A 26 0.94 -9.55 -9.05
CA PRO A 26 0.41 -9.91 -7.74
C PRO A 26 -0.84 -9.08 -7.41
N THR A 27 -1.75 -9.70 -6.67
CA THR A 27 -2.98 -9.02 -6.25
C THR A 27 -2.71 -8.00 -5.17
N GLU A 28 -3.17 -6.78 -5.40
CA GLU A 28 -3.00 -5.65 -4.50
C GLU A 28 -3.82 -5.82 -3.20
N ILE A 29 -3.17 -5.72 -2.03
CA ILE A 29 -3.80 -6.03 -0.73
C ILE A 29 -4.69 -4.92 -0.14
N LEU A 30 -4.45 -3.64 -0.42
CA LEU A 30 -5.23 -2.53 0.14
C LEU A 30 -6.68 -2.55 -0.36
N HIS A 31 -6.85 -2.69 -1.66
CA HIS A 31 -8.11 -2.76 -2.36
C HIS A 31 -8.76 -4.12 -2.23
N THR A 32 -7.97 -5.19 -2.20
CA THR A 32 -8.53 -6.55 -2.08
C THR A 32 -8.98 -6.84 -0.66
N ILE A 33 -8.19 -6.50 0.35
CA ILE A 33 -8.49 -6.81 1.75
C ILE A 33 -9.32 -5.71 2.39
N LEU A 34 -8.77 -4.51 2.60
CA LEU A 34 -9.44 -3.46 3.38
C LEU A 34 -10.66 -2.88 2.64
N LEU A 35 -10.47 -2.39 1.41
CA LEU A 35 -11.57 -1.84 0.59
C LEU A 35 -12.35 -2.93 -0.17
N GLY A 36 -12.11 -4.19 0.18
CA GLY A 36 -12.72 -5.35 -0.45
C GLY A 36 -13.35 -6.27 0.57
N VAL A 37 -12.63 -7.31 0.97
CA VAL A 37 -13.08 -8.32 1.93
C VAL A 37 -13.65 -7.69 3.19
N VAL A 38 -12.87 -6.86 3.89
CA VAL A 38 -13.30 -6.19 5.14
C VAL A 38 -14.49 -5.28 4.90
N LYS A 39 -14.45 -4.45 3.84
CA LYS A 39 -15.56 -3.56 3.46
C LYS A 39 -16.87 -4.32 3.21
N TYR A 40 -16.82 -5.43 2.50
CA TYR A 40 -18.02 -6.19 2.16
C TYR A 40 -18.55 -6.99 3.34
N PHE A 41 -17.66 -7.56 4.17
CA PHE A 41 -18.04 -8.22 5.41
C PHE A 41 -18.64 -7.23 6.43
N TRP A 42 -18.07 -6.02 6.53
CA TRP A 42 -18.66 -4.88 7.24
C TRP A 42 -20.07 -4.56 6.75
N GLY A 43 -20.29 -4.47 5.42
CA GLY A 43 -21.61 -4.21 4.88
C GLY A 43 -22.66 -5.24 5.30
N GLN A 44 -22.30 -6.52 5.35
CA GLN A 44 -23.20 -7.58 5.86
C GLN A 44 -23.45 -7.44 7.37
N THR A 45 -22.40 -7.15 8.12
CA THR A 45 -22.48 -6.97 9.58
C THR A 45 -23.39 -5.80 9.94
N VAL A 46 -23.22 -4.65 9.28
CA VAL A 46 -24.08 -3.47 9.45
C VAL A 46 -25.52 -3.78 9.11
N TYR A 47 -25.77 -4.47 7.99
CA TYR A 47 -27.14 -4.88 7.62
C TYR A 47 -27.81 -5.71 8.73
N LEU A 48 -27.09 -6.64 9.35
CA LEU A 48 -27.60 -7.44 10.47
C LEU A 48 -27.89 -6.57 11.71
N ILE A 49 -26.97 -5.68 12.07
CA ILE A 49 -27.12 -4.76 13.21
C ILE A 49 -28.33 -3.83 13.01
N GLU A 50 -28.50 -3.27 11.82
CA GLU A 50 -29.63 -2.40 11.49
C GLU A 50 -30.96 -3.14 11.50
N LYS A 51 -30.99 -4.36 10.95
CA LYS A 51 -32.18 -5.21 10.97
C LYS A 51 -32.60 -5.55 12.41
N ALA A 52 -31.62 -5.72 13.31
CA ALA A 52 -31.85 -5.96 14.73
C ALA A 52 -32.15 -4.68 15.53
N LYS A 53 -32.05 -3.49 14.92
CA LYS A 53 -32.16 -2.18 15.59
C LYS A 53 -31.14 -1.98 16.73
N LEU A 54 -29.94 -2.53 16.57
CA LEU A 54 -28.87 -2.50 17.58
C LEU A 54 -27.77 -1.48 17.27
N LEU A 55 -28.03 -0.51 16.38
CA LEU A 55 -27.02 0.45 15.94
C LEU A 55 -26.53 1.36 17.07
N ASP A 56 -27.43 1.77 17.98
CA ASP A 56 -27.07 2.59 19.14
C ASP A 56 -26.22 1.82 20.16
N VAL A 57 -26.50 0.52 20.32
CA VAL A 57 -25.72 -0.38 21.19
C VAL A 57 -24.34 -0.63 20.59
N PHE A 58 -24.28 -0.89 19.27
CA PHE A 58 -23.02 -0.97 18.54
C PHE A 58 -22.18 0.30 18.69
N GLN A 59 -22.78 1.47 18.56
CA GLN A 59 -22.10 2.74 18.74
C GLN A 59 -21.54 2.88 20.17
N SER A 60 -22.33 2.49 21.17
CA SER A 60 -21.92 2.52 22.58
C SER A 60 -20.78 1.55 22.89
N HIS A 61 -20.81 0.34 22.29
CA HIS A 61 -19.70 -0.62 22.38
C HIS A 61 -18.43 -0.12 21.69
N LEU A 62 -18.58 0.59 20.58
CA LEU A 62 -17.44 1.15 19.85
C LEU A 62 -16.81 2.32 20.61
N ASP A 63 -17.62 3.13 21.29
CA ASP A 63 -17.19 4.25 22.14
C ASP A 63 -16.52 3.79 23.45
N SER A 64 -16.84 2.59 23.93
CA SER A 64 -16.26 2.03 25.16
C SER A 64 -14.89 1.36 24.97
N ILE A 65 -14.40 1.24 23.74
CA ILE A 65 -13.10 0.63 23.48
C ILE A 65 -11.97 1.51 23.98
N ASN A 66 -11.06 0.91 24.75
CA ASN A 66 -9.81 1.57 25.09
C ASN A 66 -8.95 1.76 23.82
N HIS A 67 -8.63 3.01 23.50
CA HIS A 67 -7.80 3.39 22.36
C HIS A 67 -6.29 3.31 22.62
N ASP A 68 -5.84 3.18 23.87
CA ASP A 68 -4.42 3.22 24.25
C ASP A 68 -3.56 2.16 23.52
N ALA A 69 -4.15 1.02 23.15
CA ALA A 69 -3.48 -0.07 22.47
C ALA A 69 -3.66 -0.08 20.93
N LEU A 70 -4.48 0.84 20.38
CA LEU A 70 -4.76 0.89 18.94
C LEU A 70 -3.77 1.84 18.25
N ASN A 71 -2.89 1.28 17.42
CA ASN A 71 -1.98 2.03 16.54
C ASN A 71 -2.70 2.76 15.39
N ALA A 72 -3.95 3.19 15.56
CA ALA A 72 -4.83 3.64 14.51
C ALA A 72 -5.46 5.02 14.84
N PRO A 73 -5.81 5.83 13.82
CA PRO A 73 -6.48 7.11 14.08
C PRO A 73 -7.77 6.90 14.85
N SER A 74 -8.07 7.81 15.77
CA SER A 74 -9.25 7.80 16.64
C SER A 74 -10.48 7.24 15.93
N LEU A 75 -10.98 6.09 16.40
CA LEU A 75 -12.25 5.51 15.98
C LEU A 75 -13.35 6.46 16.44
N ASN A 76 -13.78 7.40 15.59
CA ASN A 76 -14.95 8.24 15.90
C ASN A 76 -16.22 7.39 15.68
N PRO A 77 -16.93 6.96 16.74
CA PRO A 77 -18.04 6.02 16.60
C PRO A 77 -19.23 6.64 15.89
N GLU A 78 -19.51 7.92 16.17
CA GLU A 78 -20.57 8.69 15.52
C GLU A 78 -20.34 8.78 14.01
N TYR A 79 -19.10 9.09 13.59
CA TYR A 79 -18.73 9.13 12.18
C TYR A 79 -18.88 7.76 11.51
N ILE A 80 -18.44 6.68 12.17
CA ILE A 80 -18.53 5.31 11.63
C ILE A 80 -20.00 4.90 11.44
N CYS A 81 -20.85 5.21 12.41
CA CYS A 81 -22.27 4.87 12.36
C CYS A 81 -23.03 5.72 11.34
N HIS A 82 -22.73 7.02 11.27
CA HIS A 82 -23.36 7.95 10.31
C HIS A 82 -22.93 7.66 8.87
N TYR A 83 -21.64 7.43 8.63
CA TYR A 83 -21.04 7.23 7.30
C TYR A 83 -20.67 5.77 7.01
N LYS A 84 -21.40 4.80 7.56
CA LYS A 84 -21.16 3.35 7.41
C LYS A 84 -20.92 2.86 5.98
N GLY A 85 -21.51 3.49 4.96
CA GLY A 85 -21.30 3.16 3.54
C GLY A 85 -20.10 3.86 2.87
N GLY A 86 -19.61 4.95 3.46
CA GLY A 86 -18.58 5.84 2.92
C GLY A 86 -17.20 5.68 3.56
N LEU A 87 -16.99 4.63 4.34
CA LEU A 87 -15.73 4.40 5.03
C LEU A 87 -14.57 4.13 4.05
N ILE A 88 -13.37 4.57 4.45
CA ILE A 88 -12.12 4.41 3.72
C ILE A 88 -11.19 3.40 4.41
N GLY A 89 -10.09 3.04 3.76
CA GLY A 89 -9.20 1.96 4.21
C GLY A 89 -8.69 2.11 5.65
N LYS A 90 -8.46 3.33 6.14
CA LYS A 90 -8.03 3.56 7.54
C LYS A 90 -9.09 3.11 8.55
N HIS A 91 -10.38 3.36 8.26
CA HIS A 91 -11.48 2.94 9.14
C HIS A 91 -11.64 1.43 9.13
N PHE A 92 -11.56 0.79 7.95
CA PHE A 92 -11.63 -0.67 7.86
C PHE A 92 -10.47 -1.36 8.55
N LYS A 93 -9.26 -0.77 8.52
CA LYS A 93 -8.13 -1.30 9.27
C LYS A 93 -8.41 -1.27 10.78
N SER A 94 -8.90 -0.16 11.30
CA SER A 94 -9.26 -0.06 12.72
C SER A 94 -10.41 -1.00 13.10
N LEU A 95 -11.46 -1.08 12.27
CA LEU A 95 -12.59 -1.97 12.50
C LEU A 95 -12.14 -3.43 12.55
N ALA A 96 -11.32 -3.90 11.61
CA ALA A 96 -10.83 -5.27 11.61
C ALA A 96 -10.10 -5.68 12.91
N GLN A 97 -9.53 -4.73 13.65
CA GLN A 97 -8.87 -4.98 14.93
C GLN A 97 -9.83 -5.11 16.11
N VAL A 98 -10.96 -4.38 16.07
CA VAL A 98 -11.84 -4.24 17.24
C VAL A 98 -13.17 -4.95 17.10
N MET A 99 -13.58 -5.29 15.87
CA MET A 99 -14.94 -5.78 15.60
C MET A 99 -15.37 -6.94 16.50
N PRO A 100 -14.59 -8.01 16.73
CA PRO A 100 -15.01 -9.11 17.61
C PRO A 100 -15.47 -8.64 19.00
N PHE A 101 -14.82 -7.62 19.55
CA PHE A 101 -15.17 -7.04 20.85
C PHE A 101 -16.37 -6.08 20.77
N VAL A 102 -16.58 -5.40 19.63
CA VAL A 102 -17.72 -4.49 19.47
C VAL A 102 -19.02 -5.26 19.28
N ILE A 103 -18.99 -6.32 18.48
CA ILE A 103 -20.18 -7.08 18.09
C ILE A 103 -20.45 -8.29 18.99
N HIS A 104 -19.66 -8.49 20.05
CA HIS A 104 -19.95 -9.52 21.06
C HIS A 104 -21.37 -9.32 21.60
N ASP A 105 -22.11 -10.42 21.72
CA ASP A 105 -23.50 -10.47 22.18
C ASP A 105 -24.53 -9.63 21.37
N LEU A 106 -24.13 -8.97 20.27
CA LEU A 106 -25.04 -8.21 19.41
C LEU A 106 -25.60 -9.02 18.25
N ILE A 107 -24.81 -9.94 17.71
CA ILE A 107 -25.15 -10.70 16.51
C ILE A 107 -24.73 -12.16 16.65
N LEU A 108 -25.10 -12.99 15.67
CA LEU A 108 -24.83 -14.43 15.68
C LEU A 108 -23.32 -14.73 15.81
N GLN A 109 -22.99 -15.73 16.62
CA GLN A 109 -21.61 -16.18 16.88
C GLN A 109 -20.81 -16.41 15.59
N THR A 110 -21.42 -16.95 14.53
CA THR A 110 -20.75 -17.20 13.25
C THR A 110 -20.25 -15.92 12.56
N VAL A 111 -20.84 -14.76 12.83
CA VAL A 111 -20.35 -13.47 12.33
C VAL A 111 -19.15 -13.00 13.15
N ILE A 112 -19.17 -13.25 14.47
CA ILE A 112 -18.03 -12.99 15.37
C ILE A 112 -16.83 -13.84 14.95
N ASP A 113 -17.05 -15.14 14.73
CA ASP A 113 -16.01 -16.07 14.25
C ASP A 113 -15.44 -15.62 12.90
N GLY A 114 -16.29 -15.06 12.02
CA GLY A 114 -15.87 -14.48 10.75
C GLY A 114 -14.99 -13.23 10.92
N TRP A 115 -15.29 -12.37 11.90
CA TRP A 115 -14.43 -11.23 12.23
C TRP A 115 -13.13 -11.65 12.92
N MET A 116 -13.14 -12.71 13.73
CA MET A 116 -11.94 -13.25 14.38
C MET A 116 -10.95 -13.78 13.34
N THR A 117 -11.41 -14.68 12.46
CA THR A 117 -10.59 -15.23 11.36
C THR A 117 -10.15 -14.15 10.37
N LEU A 118 -11.00 -13.16 10.09
CA LEU A 118 -10.62 -11.99 9.28
C LEU A 118 -9.54 -11.13 9.95
N GLY A 119 -9.61 -10.95 11.27
CA GLY A 119 -8.60 -10.26 12.07
C GLY A 119 -7.25 -10.96 11.97
N GLU A 120 -7.22 -12.28 12.16
CA GLU A 120 -6.02 -13.12 11.99
C GLU A 120 -5.45 -13.01 10.57
N LEU A 121 -6.32 -13.09 9.54
CA LEU A 121 -5.92 -12.92 8.15
C LEU A 121 -5.26 -11.55 7.90
N VAL A 122 -5.85 -10.47 8.43
CA VAL A 122 -5.29 -9.12 8.31
C VAL A 122 -3.93 -9.02 9.00
N VAL A 123 -3.72 -9.68 10.14
CA VAL A 123 -2.42 -9.69 10.81
C VAL A 123 -1.36 -10.35 9.93
N LEU A 124 -1.64 -11.56 9.42
CA LEU A 124 -0.71 -12.30 8.56
C LEU A 124 -0.31 -11.50 7.32
N LEU A 125 -1.29 -10.89 6.63
CA LEU A 125 -1.04 -10.15 5.39
C LEU A 125 -0.24 -8.86 5.59
N TRP A 126 -0.21 -8.30 6.80
CA TRP A 126 0.57 -7.10 7.12
C TRP A 126 1.93 -7.38 7.76
N HIS A 127 2.39 -8.64 7.76
CA HIS A 127 3.76 -8.97 8.14
C HIS A 127 4.78 -8.25 7.25
N THR A 128 5.80 -7.66 7.87
CA THR A 128 6.91 -6.99 7.17
C THR A 128 8.07 -7.94 6.88
N LYS A 129 8.15 -9.06 7.61
CA LYS A 129 9.19 -10.08 7.50
C LYS A 129 8.56 -11.46 7.70
N ILE A 130 8.99 -12.42 6.90
CA ILE A 130 8.61 -13.83 7.02
C ILE A 130 9.90 -14.62 7.22
N ASP A 131 10.05 -15.26 8.39
CA ASP A 131 11.26 -16.03 8.71
C ASP A 131 11.22 -17.46 8.14
N HIS A 132 10.07 -18.12 8.24
CA HIS A 132 9.86 -19.49 7.75
C HIS A 132 8.68 -19.51 6.76
N ILE A 133 8.99 -19.44 5.47
CA ILE A 133 7.99 -19.28 4.41
C ILE A 133 6.98 -20.43 4.37
N GLU A 134 7.41 -21.68 4.50
CA GLU A 134 6.51 -22.84 4.44
C GLU A 134 5.50 -22.86 5.59
N VAL A 135 5.95 -22.56 6.81
CA VAL A 135 5.08 -22.49 8.00
C VAL A 135 4.09 -21.34 7.86
N TYR A 136 4.59 -20.18 7.42
CA TYR A 136 3.75 -19.02 7.19
C TYR A 136 2.68 -19.29 6.12
N LEU A 137 3.04 -19.95 5.01
CA LEU A 137 2.10 -20.27 3.93
C LEU A 137 1.07 -21.32 4.35
N ALA A 138 1.45 -22.30 5.17
CA ALA A 138 0.51 -23.25 5.75
C ALA A 138 -0.52 -22.54 6.64
N TRP A 139 -0.06 -21.66 7.54
CA TRP A 139 -0.96 -20.86 8.40
C TRP A 139 -1.85 -19.94 7.59
N LEU A 140 -1.28 -19.20 6.63
CA LEU A 140 -2.04 -18.30 5.77
C LEU A 140 -3.13 -19.05 4.99
N THR A 141 -2.79 -20.21 4.41
CA THR A 141 -3.74 -21.02 3.63
C THR A 141 -4.87 -21.50 4.52
N GLN A 142 -4.54 -22.02 5.71
CA GLN A 142 -5.53 -22.46 6.70
C GLN A 142 -6.46 -21.30 7.13
N THR A 143 -5.90 -20.15 7.49
CA THR A 143 -6.70 -18.98 7.89
C THR A 143 -7.61 -18.48 6.76
N ILE A 144 -7.15 -18.55 5.50
CA ILE A 144 -7.99 -18.21 4.33
C ILE A 144 -9.14 -19.21 4.20
N GLU A 145 -8.89 -20.51 4.29
CA GLU A 145 -9.91 -21.55 4.22
C GLU A 145 -10.93 -21.42 5.36
N ASP A 146 -10.48 -21.21 6.59
CA ASP A 146 -11.32 -21.02 7.76
C ASP A 146 -12.22 -19.78 7.60
N PHE A 147 -11.64 -18.65 7.16
CA PHE A 147 -12.40 -17.43 6.90
C PHE A 147 -13.45 -17.63 5.79
N LEU A 148 -13.09 -18.28 4.68
CA LEU A 148 -14.01 -18.55 3.58
C LEU A 148 -15.15 -19.51 4.00
N ASN A 149 -14.84 -20.55 4.78
CA ASN A 149 -15.81 -21.49 5.32
C ASN A 149 -16.81 -20.80 6.25
N VAL A 150 -16.33 -19.99 7.19
CA VAL A 150 -17.19 -19.23 8.10
C VAL A 150 -18.03 -18.22 7.34
N THR A 151 -17.44 -17.53 6.35
CA THR A 151 -18.16 -16.59 5.49
C THR A 151 -19.24 -17.28 4.65
N ALA A 152 -19.03 -18.52 4.21
CA ALA A 152 -20.04 -19.29 3.48
C ALA A 152 -21.27 -19.60 4.35
N ILE A 153 -21.09 -19.71 5.67
CA ILE A 153 -22.18 -19.94 6.63
C ILE A 153 -22.94 -18.65 6.90
N CYS A 154 -22.24 -17.54 7.21
CA CYS A 154 -22.90 -16.32 7.70
C CYS A 154 -23.24 -15.30 6.61
N ALA A 155 -22.50 -15.30 5.48
CA ALA A 155 -22.65 -14.33 4.40
C ALA A 155 -22.33 -14.92 3.01
N PRO A 156 -22.96 -16.03 2.58
CA PRO A 156 -22.61 -16.71 1.32
C PRO A 156 -22.72 -15.83 0.07
N SER A 157 -23.62 -14.84 0.09
CA SER A 157 -23.87 -13.95 -1.04
C SER A 157 -22.64 -13.12 -1.43
N ILE A 158 -21.78 -12.73 -0.48
CA ILE A 158 -20.60 -11.91 -0.80
C ILE A 158 -19.49 -12.72 -1.47
N LEU A 159 -19.40 -14.03 -1.18
CA LEU A 159 -18.45 -14.93 -1.85
C LEU A 159 -18.74 -15.04 -3.34
N ILE A 160 -20.02 -15.08 -3.70
CA ILE A 160 -20.47 -15.22 -5.09
C ILE A 160 -20.45 -13.87 -5.82
N THR A 161 -20.92 -12.81 -5.16
CA THR A 161 -21.13 -11.51 -5.81
C THR A 161 -19.88 -10.64 -5.84
N LYS A 162 -18.91 -10.85 -4.95
CA LYS A 162 -17.72 -10.01 -4.83
C LYS A 162 -16.47 -10.78 -5.26
N PRO A 163 -15.85 -10.45 -6.41
CA PRO A 163 -14.70 -11.19 -6.93
C PRO A 163 -13.48 -11.12 -6.02
N LYS A 164 -13.43 -10.15 -5.09
CA LYS A 164 -12.28 -9.95 -4.19
C LYS A 164 -12.04 -11.11 -3.23
N PHE A 165 -13.08 -11.89 -2.89
CA PHE A 165 -12.91 -13.09 -2.06
C PHE A 165 -12.18 -14.20 -2.81
N HIS A 166 -12.40 -14.33 -4.12
CA HIS A 166 -11.65 -15.27 -4.95
C HIS A 166 -10.16 -14.91 -5.04
N PHE A 167 -9.77 -13.65 -4.85
CA PHE A 167 -8.34 -13.32 -4.84
C PHE A 167 -7.59 -13.82 -3.61
N LEU A 168 -8.28 -14.13 -2.52
CA LEU A 168 -7.64 -14.64 -1.30
C LEU A 168 -6.87 -15.93 -1.56
N ILE A 169 -7.45 -16.87 -2.32
CA ILE A 169 -6.82 -18.17 -2.60
C ILE A 169 -5.51 -18.06 -3.41
N HIS A 170 -5.28 -16.93 -4.08
CA HIS A 170 -4.05 -16.68 -4.84
C HIS A 170 -2.95 -16.01 -4.01
N LEU A 171 -3.27 -15.47 -2.83
CA LEU A 171 -2.29 -14.78 -1.98
C LEU A 171 -1.11 -15.66 -1.56
N PRO A 172 -1.28 -16.95 -1.19
CA PRO A 172 -0.15 -17.81 -0.87
C PRO A 172 0.86 -17.91 -2.02
N VAL A 173 0.37 -18.06 -3.26
CA VAL A 173 1.22 -18.12 -4.47
C VAL A 173 1.99 -16.82 -4.68
N TYR A 174 1.33 -15.67 -4.53
CA TYR A 174 2.00 -14.38 -4.66
C TYR A 174 3.01 -14.12 -3.55
N ILE A 175 2.70 -14.48 -2.30
CA ILE A 175 3.61 -14.26 -1.17
C ILE A 175 4.82 -15.19 -1.27
N HIS A 176 4.64 -16.43 -1.74
CA HIS A 176 5.75 -17.32 -2.04
C HIS A 176 6.69 -16.73 -3.11
N ARG A 177 6.15 -16.10 -4.15
CA ARG A 177 6.94 -15.56 -5.27
C ARG A 177 7.57 -14.19 -4.98
N PHE A 178 6.85 -13.29 -4.35
CA PHE A 178 7.23 -11.88 -4.17
C PHE A 178 7.63 -11.51 -2.74
N GLY A 179 7.49 -12.45 -1.80
CA GLY A 179 7.69 -12.19 -0.37
C GLY A 179 6.47 -11.53 0.29
N PRO A 180 6.66 -10.88 1.45
CA PRO A 180 5.57 -10.32 2.24
C PRO A 180 4.63 -9.40 1.43
N ALA A 181 3.33 -9.52 1.67
CA ALA A 181 2.32 -8.87 0.82
C ALA A 181 2.39 -7.34 0.80
N ILE A 182 3.01 -6.75 1.83
CA ILE A 182 3.24 -5.31 1.93
C ILE A 182 4.12 -4.77 0.79
N ILE A 183 5.00 -5.60 0.22
CA ILE A 183 5.98 -5.20 -0.81
C ILE A 183 5.27 -4.84 -2.13
N PHE A 184 4.18 -5.54 -2.46
CA PHE A 184 3.40 -5.30 -3.67
C PHE A 184 2.08 -4.56 -3.43
N SER A 185 1.91 -3.91 -2.27
CA SER A 185 0.76 -3.01 -2.05
C SER A 185 0.89 -1.72 -2.87
N THR A 186 -0.22 -1.26 -3.47
CA THR A 186 -0.23 0.01 -4.21
C THR A 186 -0.36 1.24 -3.32
N LYS A 187 -0.51 1.06 -2.00
CA LYS A 187 -0.64 2.18 -1.04
C LYS A 187 0.44 3.24 -1.24
N ARG A 188 1.68 2.81 -1.53
CA ARG A 188 2.81 3.70 -1.84
C ARG A 188 2.52 4.56 -3.05
N TYR A 189 2.14 3.94 -4.17
CA TYR A 189 1.81 4.64 -5.42
C TYR A 189 0.61 5.56 -5.26
N GLU A 190 -0.42 5.15 -4.51
CA GLU A 190 -1.59 5.98 -4.24
C GLU A 190 -1.30 7.19 -3.37
N SER A 191 -0.42 7.05 -2.37
CA SER A 191 0.01 8.19 -1.55
C SER A 191 0.73 9.26 -2.40
N PHE A 192 1.41 8.83 -3.47
CA PHE A 192 2.09 9.72 -4.40
C PHE A 192 1.13 10.59 -5.23
N ASN A 193 -0.13 10.16 -5.39
CA ASN A 193 -1.15 10.99 -6.05
C ASN A 193 -1.34 12.34 -5.36
N CYS A 194 -1.10 12.44 -4.04
CA CYS A 194 -1.14 13.71 -3.33
C CYS A 194 -0.03 14.67 -3.83
N VAL A 195 1.19 14.16 -3.99
CA VAL A 195 2.34 14.93 -4.50
C VAL A 195 2.07 15.42 -5.93
N PHE A 196 1.53 14.54 -6.78
CA PHE A 196 1.12 14.90 -8.13
C PHE A 196 0.03 15.97 -8.15
N ARG A 197 -0.97 15.90 -7.26
CA ARG A 197 -2.01 16.93 -7.16
C ARG A 197 -1.43 18.27 -6.71
N LEU A 198 -0.50 18.27 -5.76
CA LEU A 198 0.17 19.49 -5.30
C LEU A 198 0.99 20.14 -6.43
N SER A 199 1.70 19.37 -7.27
CA SER A 199 2.43 19.93 -8.41
C SER A 199 1.50 20.60 -9.43
N CYS A 200 0.29 20.08 -9.60
CA CYS A 200 -0.74 20.73 -10.42
C CYS A 200 -1.29 22.01 -9.77
N ILE A 201 -1.61 21.97 -8.46
CA ILE A 201 -2.23 23.10 -7.76
C ILE A 201 -1.34 24.35 -7.80
N TYR A 202 -0.03 24.15 -7.66
CA TYR A 202 0.97 25.23 -7.62
C TYR A 202 1.62 25.52 -8.98
N SER A 203 1.03 25.06 -10.09
CA SER A 203 1.52 25.31 -11.43
C SER A 203 0.89 26.56 -12.05
N SER A 204 1.35 26.97 -13.24
CA SER A 204 0.73 28.07 -14.00
C SER A 204 -0.59 27.67 -14.66
N TRP A 205 -0.98 26.40 -14.57
CA TRP A 205 -2.18 25.77 -15.13
C TRP A 205 -2.29 25.80 -16.67
N GLN A 206 -1.30 26.36 -17.37
CA GLN A 206 -1.27 26.41 -18.85
C GLN A 206 -0.94 25.05 -19.49
N GLY A 207 -0.26 24.17 -18.74
CA GLY A 207 0.05 22.81 -19.17
C GLY A 207 0.35 21.91 -17.96
N PRO A 208 -0.67 21.44 -17.22
CA PRO A 208 -0.48 20.73 -15.95
C PRO A 208 0.44 19.50 -16.04
N SER A 209 0.36 18.76 -17.14
CA SER A 209 1.24 17.62 -17.41
C SER A 209 2.69 18.05 -17.61
N GLN A 210 2.94 19.08 -18.42
CA GLN A 210 4.28 19.60 -18.68
C GLN A 210 4.90 20.22 -17.42
N ASP A 211 4.12 20.99 -16.67
CA ASP A 211 4.57 21.61 -15.42
C ASP A 211 4.93 20.54 -14.37
N THR A 212 4.10 19.50 -14.25
CA THR A 212 4.36 18.38 -13.36
C THR A 212 5.60 17.60 -13.78
N CYS A 213 5.77 17.30 -15.07
CA CYS A 213 6.97 16.66 -15.59
C CYS A 213 8.24 17.49 -15.30
N ARG A 214 8.20 18.81 -15.53
CA ARG A 214 9.32 19.71 -15.19
C ARG A 214 9.61 19.69 -13.69
N ARG A 215 8.57 19.72 -12.86
CA ARG A 215 8.72 19.71 -11.40
C ARG A 215 9.40 18.43 -10.92
N PHE A 216 8.97 17.26 -11.41
CA PHE A 216 9.61 15.99 -11.05
C PHE A 216 11.04 15.89 -11.60
N ALA A 217 11.30 16.34 -12.83
CA ALA A 217 12.65 16.39 -13.38
C ALA A 217 13.59 17.26 -12.54
N GLN A 218 13.11 18.39 -12.01
CA GLN A 218 13.89 19.23 -11.10
C GLN A 218 14.16 18.54 -9.76
N LEU A 219 13.17 17.84 -9.19
CA LEU A 219 13.35 17.10 -7.93
C LEU A 219 14.38 15.98 -8.10
N ASP A 220 14.30 15.22 -9.20
CA ASP A 220 15.27 14.16 -9.50
C ASP A 220 16.66 14.72 -9.79
N LEU A 221 16.77 15.86 -10.48
CA LEU A 221 18.04 16.55 -10.71
C LEU A 221 18.69 16.97 -9.40
N VAL A 222 17.92 17.61 -8.50
CA VAL A 222 18.43 18.00 -7.17
C VAL A 222 18.90 16.78 -6.41
N LYS A 223 18.11 15.69 -6.38
CA LYS A 223 18.48 14.43 -5.75
C LYS A 223 19.79 13.87 -6.34
N HIS A 224 19.93 13.87 -7.67
CA HIS A 224 21.14 13.41 -8.35
C HIS A 224 22.37 14.21 -7.93
N VAL A 225 22.28 15.54 -7.96
CA VAL A 225 23.40 16.45 -7.62
C VAL A 225 23.83 16.28 -6.16
N ILE A 226 22.90 16.26 -5.20
CA ILE A 226 23.22 16.15 -3.77
C ILE A 226 23.67 14.74 -3.35
N THR A 227 23.40 13.72 -4.16
CA THR A 227 23.84 12.33 -3.91
C THR A 227 25.12 11.96 -4.66
N SER A 228 25.97 12.94 -4.98
CA SER A 228 27.24 12.78 -5.70
C SER A 228 27.12 12.31 -7.16
N GLY A 229 25.96 12.51 -7.77
CA GLY A 229 25.74 12.24 -9.18
C GLY A 229 26.61 13.14 -10.07
N TYR A 230 27.03 12.60 -11.21
CA TYR A 230 27.82 13.31 -12.21
C TYR A 230 26.93 13.80 -13.36
N TRP A 231 27.23 14.97 -13.91
CA TRP A 231 26.63 15.47 -15.16
C TRP A 231 27.72 15.98 -16.10
N TYR A 232 27.42 16.00 -17.38
CA TYR A 232 28.36 16.46 -18.40
C TYR A 232 28.28 17.97 -18.54
N GLU A 233 29.39 18.65 -18.28
CA GLU A 233 29.52 20.10 -18.47
C GLU A 233 30.04 20.37 -19.88
N GLN A 234 29.21 21.00 -20.72
CA GLN A 234 29.54 21.20 -22.13
C GLN A 234 30.68 22.19 -22.32
N GLU A 235 30.78 23.24 -21.50
CA GLU A 235 31.85 24.23 -21.64
C GLU A 235 33.22 23.67 -21.26
N LEU A 236 33.24 22.78 -20.26
CA LEU A 236 34.47 22.16 -19.76
C LEU A 236 34.79 20.82 -20.42
N GLN A 237 33.88 20.32 -21.28
CA GLN A 237 33.94 19.02 -21.95
C GLN A 237 34.30 17.86 -21.00
N LYS A 238 33.74 17.89 -19.78
CA LYS A 238 34.05 16.91 -18.74
C LYS A 238 32.84 16.59 -17.87
N TRP A 239 32.87 15.39 -17.29
CA TRP A 239 31.92 15.01 -16.24
C TRP A 239 32.32 15.70 -14.95
N VAL A 240 31.38 16.43 -14.35
CA VAL A 240 31.55 17.13 -13.09
C VAL A 240 30.54 16.62 -12.06
N CYS A 241 30.84 16.85 -10.79
CA CYS A 241 29.94 16.59 -9.68
C CYS A 241 29.83 17.84 -8.81
N ALA A 242 28.91 17.82 -7.84
CA ALA A 242 28.72 18.92 -6.92
C ALA A 242 29.98 19.18 -6.09
N GLY A 243 30.21 20.44 -5.71
CA GLY A 243 31.35 20.82 -4.87
C GLY A 243 31.28 20.20 -3.46
N PRO A 244 32.41 20.17 -2.73
CA PRO A 244 32.51 19.50 -1.43
C PRO A 244 31.45 19.94 -0.41
N PHE A 245 31.08 21.22 -0.42
CA PHE A 245 30.06 21.78 0.47
C PHE A 245 28.65 21.20 0.24
N ILE A 246 28.28 20.96 -1.02
CA ILE A 246 26.98 20.35 -1.35
C ILE A 246 27.01 18.85 -1.00
N LEU A 247 28.15 18.19 -1.20
CA LEU A 247 28.32 16.77 -0.87
C LEU A 247 28.35 16.52 0.65
N SER A 248 28.89 17.46 1.44
CA SER A 248 28.89 17.38 2.91
C SER A 248 27.54 17.74 3.52
N PHE A 249 26.68 18.47 2.81
CA PHE A 249 25.40 18.96 3.30
C PHE A 249 24.55 17.86 3.95
N LEU A 250 24.43 16.68 3.33
CA LEU A 250 23.61 15.59 3.86
C LEU A 250 24.24 14.89 5.07
N CYS A 251 25.55 15.00 5.25
CA CYS A 251 26.23 14.54 6.46
C CYS A 251 25.96 15.49 7.64
N GLU A 252 25.87 16.79 7.38
CA GLU A 252 25.57 17.82 8.37
C GLU A 252 24.07 17.90 8.71
N HIS A 253 23.21 17.39 7.81
CA HIS A 253 21.75 17.49 7.89
C HIS A 253 21.09 16.10 7.79
N PRO A 254 21.18 15.27 8.85
CA PRO A 254 20.74 13.87 8.82
C PRO A 254 19.23 13.71 8.58
N ALA A 255 18.41 14.68 8.99
CA ALA A 255 16.97 14.66 8.71
C ALA A 255 16.66 14.72 7.21
N GLN A 256 17.41 15.55 6.47
CA GLN A 256 17.34 15.70 5.02
C GLN A 256 17.92 14.47 4.30
N GLY A 257 19.00 13.88 4.83
CA GLY A 257 19.51 12.59 4.35
C GLY A 257 18.48 11.46 4.49
N LYS A 258 17.77 11.41 5.62
CA LYS A 258 16.69 10.43 5.88
C LYS A 258 15.52 10.59 4.92
N LEU A 259 15.14 11.83 4.57
CA LEU A 259 14.11 12.13 3.55
C LEU A 259 14.48 11.56 2.17
N LEU A 260 15.77 11.48 1.85
CA LEU A 260 16.29 10.96 0.58
C LEU A 260 16.61 9.46 0.62
N GLY A 261 16.40 8.79 1.76
CA GLY A 261 16.69 7.37 1.95
C GLY A 261 18.17 7.04 2.16
N ILE A 262 19.00 8.04 2.51
CA ILE A 262 20.42 7.84 2.83
C ILE A 262 20.54 7.44 4.29
N LYS A 263 21.19 6.31 4.57
CA LYS A 263 21.49 5.88 5.95
C LYS A 263 22.65 6.73 6.49
N SER A 264 22.54 7.23 7.72
CA SER A 264 23.68 7.79 8.44
C SER A 264 24.69 6.67 8.72
N ASN A 265 25.98 6.94 8.61
CA ASN A 265 27.09 5.99 8.80
C ASN A 265 27.26 5.49 10.26
N GLU A 266 26.21 5.50 11.08
CA GLU A 266 26.26 5.01 12.46
C GLU A 266 25.92 3.52 12.62
N ASP A 267 25.59 2.81 11.53
CA ASP A 267 25.51 1.35 11.53
C ASP A 267 26.87 0.77 11.10
N PRO A 268 27.65 0.10 11.99
CA PRO A 268 28.92 -0.49 11.64
C PRO A 268 28.67 -1.79 10.88
N CYS A 269 28.54 -1.71 9.55
CA CYS A 269 28.82 -2.85 8.69
C CYS A 269 29.24 -2.39 7.31
N GLU A 270 30.55 -2.54 7.07
CA GLU A 270 31.29 -2.61 5.82
C GLU A 270 30.49 -2.41 4.52
N THR A 271 30.91 -1.43 3.70
CA THR A 271 31.13 -1.67 2.26
C THR A 271 32.01 -0.58 1.67
N ASN A 272 33.29 -0.91 1.48
CA ASN A 272 34.12 -0.29 0.45
C ASN A 272 33.54 -0.70 -0.92
N GLY A 273 32.68 0.13 -1.48
CA GLY A 273 32.13 -0.08 -2.82
C GLY A 273 31.85 1.26 -3.49
N LYS A 274 32.71 1.65 -4.45
CA LYS A 274 32.45 2.77 -5.36
C LYS A 274 31.19 2.46 -6.17
N TYR A 275 30.05 3.04 -5.79
CA TYR A 275 28.87 3.05 -6.65
C TYR A 275 29.02 4.14 -7.71
N GLU A 276 29.66 3.81 -8.84
CA GLU A 276 29.54 4.60 -10.07
C GLU A 276 28.14 4.38 -10.66
N ARG A 277 27.21 5.31 -10.40
CA ARG A 277 26.00 5.45 -11.22
C ARG A 277 26.26 6.49 -12.31
N LYS A 278 26.75 6.03 -13.46
CA LYS A 278 26.72 6.82 -14.70
C LYS A 278 25.30 6.77 -15.24
N PHE A 279 24.61 7.90 -15.26
CA PHE A 279 23.27 8.02 -15.84
C PHE A 279 23.40 8.58 -17.25
N SER A 280 23.04 7.78 -18.26
CA SER A 280 22.66 8.28 -19.59
C SER A 280 21.14 8.33 -19.63
N LEU A 281 20.57 9.49 -19.98
CA LEU A 281 19.13 9.64 -20.14
C LEU A 281 18.60 8.69 -21.23
N SER A 282 18.02 7.58 -20.81
CA SER A 282 16.93 6.92 -21.52
C SER A 282 15.77 6.77 -20.55
N VAL A 283 14.58 7.17 -20.99
CA VAL A 283 13.33 7.13 -20.21
C VAL A 283 12.94 5.68 -19.95
N SER A 284 13.46 5.13 -18.87
CA SER A 284 12.92 3.99 -18.12
C SER A 284 13.96 3.63 -17.10
N ASP A 285 13.73 3.91 -15.82
CA ASP A 285 14.35 3.11 -14.77
C ASP A 285 13.58 3.25 -13.45
N SER A 286 13.00 2.12 -13.06
CA SER A 286 12.13 1.85 -11.91
C SER A 286 12.88 1.79 -10.57
N LEU A 287 14.15 2.22 -10.51
CA LEU A 287 15.01 2.04 -9.35
C LEU A 287 14.81 3.09 -8.23
N CYS A 288 14.14 4.22 -8.53
CA CYS A 288 13.94 5.30 -7.56
C CYS A 288 12.92 4.95 -6.45
N LEU A 289 12.12 3.90 -6.64
CA LEU A 289 10.96 3.55 -5.80
C LEU A 289 11.28 2.67 -4.59
N GLN A 290 12.46 2.04 -4.52
CA GLN A 290 12.89 1.18 -3.41
C GLN A 290 13.48 1.94 -2.21
N GLN A 291 13.83 3.22 -2.37
CA GLN A 291 14.55 3.99 -1.33
C GLN A 291 13.61 4.83 -0.43
N LEU A 292 12.36 5.02 -0.85
CA LEU A 292 11.30 5.65 -0.03
C LEU A 292 10.70 4.68 1.01
N ASP A 293 11.10 3.39 0.96
CA ASP A 293 10.63 2.28 1.80
C ASP A 293 10.78 2.54 3.31
N LYS A 294 11.80 3.28 3.73
CA LYS A 294 12.01 3.58 5.16
C LYS A 294 11.25 4.80 5.65
N PHE A 295 10.90 5.76 4.78
CA PHE A 295 10.35 7.04 5.21
C PHE A 295 8.86 6.92 5.63
N PHE A 296 8.07 6.16 4.86
CA PHE A 296 6.64 5.99 5.14
C PHE A 296 6.31 4.93 6.20
N VAL A 297 7.16 3.91 6.36
CA VAL A 297 7.00 2.94 7.45
C VAL A 297 7.32 3.60 8.80
N PHE A 298 8.26 4.54 8.85
CA PHE A 298 8.59 5.28 10.08
C PHE A 298 7.51 6.29 10.49
N GLN A 299 6.85 6.99 9.57
CA GLN A 299 5.74 7.90 9.93
C GLN A 299 4.46 7.15 10.39
N LEU A 300 4.38 5.84 10.15
CA LEU A 300 3.30 4.99 10.69
C LEU A 300 3.66 4.30 12.01
N LEU A 301 4.93 4.37 12.45
CA LEU A 301 5.42 3.80 13.71
C LEU A 301 5.90 4.86 14.71
N ALA A 302 6.24 6.06 14.26
CA ALA A 302 6.57 7.21 15.09
C ALA A 302 5.41 8.21 15.04
N GLY A 303 4.32 7.85 15.70
CA GLY A 303 3.40 8.84 16.25
C GLY A 303 4.07 9.49 17.46
N ASN A 304 4.52 10.73 17.27
CA ASN A 304 4.56 11.76 18.30
C ASN A 304 3.93 13.01 17.67
#